data_AF-A0A8T9BRD9-F1
#
_entry.id   AF-A0A8T9BRD9-F1
#
_cell.length_a   1.000
_cell.length_b   1.000
_cell.length_c   1.000
_cell.angle_alpha   90.00
_cell.angle_beta   90.00
_cell.angle_gamma   90.00
#
_symmetry.space_group_name_H-M   'P 1'
#
loop_
_entity.id
_entity.type
_entity.pdbx_description
1 polymer ?
#
loop_
_entity_poly.entity_id
_entity_poly.type
_entity_poly.pdbx_seq_one_letter_code
_entity_poly.pdbx_strand_id
1 'polypeptide(L)'
;MASPKTNFPPPIIFTSRGVKPDVLLEVLGQDFHVMSPALKIHSAFFAAFLDSSNKAPTTPANPNFKYHWGTNIDKDGSWGLVSIGCLEESEENHELKEDAQIQVEGFRVLMCAIHSTPFAIAIDGIEVLDTATILADYYRALPILSIAVSAVLFSRPDFLFEIQSIACAS
;
A
#
# COMPACT_ATOMS: atom_id res chain seq x y z
N MET A 1 32.53 19.54 -3.87
CA MET A 1 31.47 19.16 -2.90
C MET A 1 30.36 18.51 -3.69
N ALA A 2 30.17 17.20 -3.55
CA ALA A 2 29.06 16.48 -4.18
C ALA A 2 27.96 16.32 -3.15
N SER A 3 26.74 16.74 -3.47
CA SER A 3 25.54 16.50 -2.65
C SER A 3 25.34 14.99 -2.42
N PRO A 4 24.77 14.58 -1.27
CA PRO A 4 24.63 13.17 -0.94
C PRO A 4 23.62 12.52 -1.91
N LYS A 5 24.01 11.39 -2.49
CA LYS A 5 23.10 10.50 -3.22
C LYS A 5 22.07 9.96 -2.22
N THR A 6 20.83 10.40 -2.32
CA THR A 6 19.71 9.80 -1.57
C THR A 6 19.43 8.43 -2.17
N ASN A 7 19.88 7.36 -1.50
CA ASN A 7 19.57 5.98 -1.89
C ASN A 7 18.12 5.67 -1.50
N PHE A 8 17.16 6.01 -2.36
CA PHE A 8 15.80 5.49 -2.22
C PHE A 8 15.80 3.97 -2.47
N PRO A 9 14.93 3.19 -1.78
CA PRO A 9 14.79 1.79 -2.07
C PRO A 9 14.30 1.57 -3.52
N PRO A 10 14.62 0.43 -4.15
CA PRO A 10 14.09 0.11 -5.47
C PRO A 10 12.56 0.09 -5.47
N PRO A 11 11.90 0.51 -6.57
CA PRO A 11 10.44 0.50 -6.66
C PRO A 11 9.88 -0.93 -6.59
N ILE A 12 8.74 -1.09 -5.91
CA ILE A 12 7.97 -2.33 -5.88
C ILE A 12 6.99 -2.29 -7.05
N ILE A 13 7.13 -3.24 -7.98
CA ILE A 13 6.42 -3.20 -9.27
C ILE A 13 5.42 -4.35 -9.36
N PHE A 14 4.14 -4.00 -9.55
CA PHE A 14 3.06 -4.95 -9.76
C PHE A 14 2.70 -5.00 -11.24
N THR A 15 2.90 -6.16 -11.87
CA THR A 15 2.64 -6.35 -13.31
C THR A 15 1.67 -7.49 -13.55
N SER A 16 0.91 -7.42 -14.66
CA SER A 16 0.09 -8.52 -15.17
C SER A 16 0.28 -8.64 -16.68
N ARG A 17 -0.08 -9.79 -17.25
CA ARG A 17 0.14 -10.08 -18.67
C ARG A 17 -0.53 -9.03 -19.54
N GLY A 18 0.28 -8.23 -20.25
CA GLY A 18 -0.18 -7.21 -21.19
C GLY A 18 -0.63 -5.89 -20.56
N VAL A 19 -0.58 -5.75 -19.23
CA VAL A 19 -0.95 -4.51 -18.53
C VAL A 19 0.30 -3.94 -17.86
N LYS A 20 0.67 -2.73 -18.27
CA LYS A 20 1.77 -1.98 -17.64
C LYS A 20 1.23 -1.19 -16.46
N PRO A 21 2.04 -0.98 -15.39
CA PRO A 21 1.72 -0.02 -14.35
C PRO A 21 1.48 1.37 -14.95
N ASP A 22 0.39 2.00 -14.52
CA ASP A 22 -0.03 3.35 -14.93
C ASP A 22 -0.26 4.27 -13.71
N VAL A 23 0.03 3.79 -12.50
CA VAL A 23 -0.05 4.53 -11.25
C VAL A 23 1.29 4.44 -10.52
N LEU A 24 1.81 5.60 -10.10
CA LEU A 24 2.90 5.73 -9.14
C LEU A 24 2.34 6.19 -7.79
N LEU A 25 2.56 5.38 -6.74
CA LEU A 25 2.27 5.74 -5.36
C LEU A 25 3.59 5.87 -4.58
N GLU A 26 3.85 7.05 -4.03
CA GLU A 26 4.99 7.30 -3.14
C GLU A 26 4.53 7.14 -1.69
N VAL A 27 4.83 6.00 -1.10
CA VAL A 27 4.38 5.61 0.24
C VAL A 27 5.56 5.68 1.20
N LEU A 28 5.60 6.73 2.03
CA LEU A 28 6.62 6.89 3.09
C LEU A 28 8.06 6.68 2.59
N GLY A 29 8.38 7.16 1.39
CA GLY A 29 9.70 7.03 0.75
C GLY A 29 9.93 5.73 -0.04
N GLN A 30 8.93 4.85 -0.13
CA GLN A 30 8.92 3.67 -0.99
C GLN A 30 7.99 3.88 -2.20
N ASP A 31 8.52 3.69 -3.41
CA ASP A 31 7.75 3.76 -4.63
C ASP A 31 7.01 2.44 -4.91
N PHE A 32 5.73 2.56 -5.27
CA PHE A 32 4.89 1.48 -5.76
C PHE A 32 4.41 1.77 -7.17
N HIS A 33 4.76 0.90 -8.11
CA HIS A 33 4.26 0.96 -9.49
C HIS A 33 3.12 -0.05 -9.63
N VAL A 34 1.89 0.45 -9.75
CA VAL A 34 0.67 -0.35 -9.69
C VAL A 34 -0.26 -0.11 -10.88
N MET A 35 -1.28 -0.95 -11.02
CA MET A 35 -2.21 -0.93 -12.14
C MET A 35 -3.56 -0.36 -11.69
N SER A 36 -3.98 0.76 -12.29
CA SER A 36 -5.25 1.42 -11.98
C SER A 36 -6.48 0.53 -12.13
N PRO A 37 -6.58 -0.40 -13.10
CA PRO A 37 -7.74 -1.31 -13.17
C PRO A 37 -7.88 -2.18 -11.92
N ALA A 38 -6.77 -2.73 -11.40
CA ALA A 38 -6.81 -3.57 -10.21
C ALA A 38 -7.24 -2.76 -8.97
N LEU A 39 -6.68 -1.56 -8.79
CA LEU A 39 -7.09 -0.63 -7.72
C LEU A 39 -8.59 -0.34 -7.78
N LYS A 40 -9.13 0.02 -8.95
CA LYS A 40 -10.54 0.39 -9.10
C LYS A 40 -11.50 -0.79 -8.90
N ILE A 41 -11.10 -2.00 -9.29
CA ILE A 41 -11.93 -3.21 -9.09
C ILE A 41 -12.04 -3.56 -7.60
N HIS A 42 -10.96 -3.39 -6.84
CA HIS A 42 -10.86 -3.93 -5.48
C HIS A 42 -10.93 -2.89 -4.36
N SER A 43 -10.96 -1.59 -4.68
CA SER A 43 -11.05 -0.50 -3.72
C SER A 43 -12.07 0.53 -4.16
N ALA A 44 -13.13 0.70 -3.37
CA ALA A 44 -14.13 1.74 -3.62
C ALA A 44 -13.53 3.16 -3.51
N PHE A 45 -12.50 3.33 -2.67
CA PHE A 45 -11.74 4.58 -2.57
C PHE A 45 -11.07 4.90 -3.91
N PHE A 46 -10.24 4.01 -4.44
CA PHE A 46 -9.53 4.28 -5.69
C PHE A 46 -10.48 4.40 -6.89
N ALA A 47 -11.58 3.65 -6.90
CA ALA A 47 -12.64 3.80 -7.89
C ALA A 47 -13.25 5.22 -7.91
N ALA A 48 -13.50 5.80 -6.73
CA ALA A 48 -14.08 7.13 -6.61
C ALA A 48 -13.08 8.26 -6.92
N PHE A 49 -11.82 8.07 -6.54
CA PHE A 49 -10.87 9.18 -6.45
C PHE A 49 -9.76 9.21 -7.50
N LEU A 50 -9.48 8.12 -8.23
CA LEU A 50 -8.44 8.13 -9.26
C LEU A 50 -8.82 9.03 -10.45
N ASP A 51 -10.07 8.96 -10.94
CA ASP A 51 -10.54 9.76 -12.08
C ASP A 51 -11.27 11.06 -11.67
N SER A 52 -11.29 11.42 -10.39
CA SER A 52 -12.04 12.60 -9.93
C SER A 52 -11.44 13.89 -10.51
N SER A 53 -12.26 14.71 -11.17
CA SER A 53 -11.86 15.93 -11.88
C SER A 53 -11.23 17.02 -11.01
N ASN A 54 -11.37 16.93 -9.69
CA ASN A 54 -10.81 17.91 -8.74
C ASN A 54 -9.30 17.74 -8.52
N LYS A 55 -8.69 16.75 -9.18
CA LYS A 55 -7.26 16.43 -9.12
C LYS A 55 -6.72 16.70 -10.51
N ALA A 56 -6.50 17.97 -10.82
CA ALA A 56 -5.94 18.39 -12.10
C ALA A 56 -4.68 17.57 -12.40
N PRO A 57 -4.46 17.12 -13.64
CA PRO A 57 -3.30 16.32 -13.99
C PRO A 57 -2.06 17.17 -13.73
N THR A 58 -1.41 16.93 -12.59
CA THR A 58 -0.02 17.33 -12.45
C THR A 58 0.69 16.42 -13.40
N THR A 59 1.25 16.99 -14.48
CA THR A 59 2.04 16.24 -15.45
C THR A 59 3.03 15.41 -14.64
N PRO A 60 2.89 14.08 -14.57
CA PRO A 60 3.77 13.28 -13.75
C PRO A 60 5.18 13.50 -14.29
N ALA A 61 6.17 13.58 -13.40
CA ALA A 61 7.58 13.73 -13.81
C ALA A 61 8.00 12.62 -14.79
N ASN A 62 7.28 11.50 -14.79
CA ASN A 62 7.40 10.41 -15.73
C ASN A 62 6.13 10.29 -16.60
N PRO A 63 6.22 10.47 -17.93
CA PRO A 63 5.07 10.40 -18.84
C PRO A 63 4.46 8.99 -18.95
N ASN A 64 5.06 7.97 -18.34
CA ASN A 64 4.55 6.60 -18.35
C ASN A 64 3.44 6.34 -17.32
N PHE A 65 3.26 7.22 -16.32
CA PHE A 65 2.21 7.07 -15.32
C PHE A 65 1.04 8.01 -15.63
N LYS A 66 -0.18 7.50 -15.56
CA LYS A 66 -1.41 8.31 -15.65
C LYS A 66 -1.71 9.01 -14.34
N TYR A 67 -1.38 8.39 -13.21
CA TYR A 67 -1.64 8.95 -11.88
C TYR A 67 -0.37 8.94 -11.03
N HIS A 68 -0.19 10.00 -10.25
CA HIS A 68 0.90 10.15 -9.31
C HIS A 68 0.36 10.68 -7.98
N TRP A 69 0.55 9.88 -6.94
CA TRP A 69 0.05 10.15 -5.61
C TRP A 69 1.18 9.99 -4.60
N GLY A 70 1.19 10.86 -3.59
CA GLY A 70 2.18 10.85 -2.53
C GLY A 70 1.53 10.75 -1.16
N THR A 71 2.35 10.46 -0.17
CA THR A 71 1.94 10.41 1.23
C THR A 71 1.76 11.82 1.77
N ASN A 72 0.59 12.08 2.36
CA ASN A 72 0.37 13.22 3.24
C ASN A 72 0.29 12.70 4.68
N ILE A 73 1.00 13.34 5.61
CA ILE A 73 0.95 13.04 7.04
C ILE A 73 0.15 14.16 7.72
N ASP A 74 -0.95 13.80 8.36
CA ASP A 74 -1.81 14.74 9.05
C ASP A 74 -1.26 15.14 10.43
N LYS A 75 -1.84 16.18 11.04
CA LYS A 75 -1.42 16.74 12.34
C LYS A 75 -1.40 15.74 13.49
N ASP A 76 -2.21 14.69 13.41
CA ASP A 76 -2.28 13.63 14.41
C ASP A 76 -1.26 12.49 14.18
N GLY A 77 -0.44 12.64 13.13
CA GLY A 77 0.56 11.66 12.71
C GLY A 77 -0.02 10.46 11.95
N SER A 78 -1.33 10.47 11.62
CA SER A 78 -1.91 9.56 10.65
C SER A 78 -1.51 9.95 9.23
N TRP A 79 -1.66 9.05 8.26
CA TRP A 79 -1.26 9.32 6.88
C TRP A 79 -2.26 8.76 5.87
N GLY A 80 -2.25 9.37 4.69
CA GLY A 80 -3.06 8.93 3.55
C GLY A 80 -2.46 9.33 2.22
N LEU A 81 -2.90 8.66 1.16
CA LEU A 81 -2.50 9.01 -0.20
C LEU A 81 -3.32 10.20 -0.72
N VAL A 82 -2.62 11.21 -1.22
CA VAL A 82 -3.20 12.34 -1.94
C VAL A 82 -2.56 12.46 -3.33
N SER A 83 -3.27 13.07 -4.28
CA SER A 83 -2.64 13.35 -5.58
C SER A 83 -1.48 14.31 -5.39
N ILE A 84 -0.38 14.09 -6.11
CA ILE A 84 0.84 14.89 -5.94
C ILE A 84 0.60 16.39 -6.11
N GLY A 85 -0.31 16.79 -7.01
CA GLY A 85 -0.69 18.20 -7.19
C GLY A 85 -1.54 18.81 -6.10
N CYS A 86 -2.03 17.99 -5.17
CA CYS A 86 -2.78 18.40 -3.99
C CYS A 86 -1.96 18.26 -2.71
N LEU A 87 -0.70 17.83 -2.78
CA LEU A 87 0.20 17.94 -1.63
C LEU A 87 0.41 19.43 -1.38
N GLU A 88 -0.15 19.91 -0.27
CA GLU A 88 0.18 21.23 0.23
C GLU A 88 1.65 21.19 0.63
N GLU A 89 2.45 22.17 0.17
CA GLU A 89 3.75 22.44 0.78
C GLU A 89 3.49 23.04 2.16
N SER A 90 3.08 22.23 3.13
CA SER A 90 2.97 22.69 4.52
C SER A 90 4.37 22.90 5.07
N GLU A 91 4.65 24.09 5.61
CA GLU A 91 5.91 24.37 6.32
C GLU A 91 6.07 23.49 7.57
N GLU A 92 4.97 22.92 8.06
CA GLU A 92 4.94 21.93 9.14
C GLU A 92 5.16 20.53 8.57
N ASN A 93 6.37 19.98 8.77
CA ASN A 93 6.63 18.56 8.57
C ASN A 93 6.03 17.79 9.75
N HIS A 94 4.86 17.19 9.57
CA HIS A 94 4.27 16.31 10.57
C HIS A 94 5.04 14.98 10.64
N GLU A 95 5.28 14.51 11.87
CA GLU A 95 5.96 13.24 12.10
C GLU A 95 4.95 12.09 12.07
N LEU A 96 5.32 11.00 11.39
CA LEU A 96 4.53 9.77 11.40
C LEU A 96 4.47 9.21 12.82
N LYS A 97 3.26 8.91 13.29
CA LYS A 97 3.05 8.36 14.64
C LYS A 97 3.53 6.91 14.78
N GLU A 98 3.39 6.13 13.71
CA GLU A 98 3.69 4.70 13.69
C GLU A 98 5.01 4.38 12.98
N ASP A 99 5.46 3.12 13.06
CA ASP A 99 6.69 2.69 12.40
C ASP A 99 6.52 2.71 10.87
N ALA A 100 7.34 3.52 10.19
CA ALA A 100 7.26 3.69 8.74
C ALA A 100 7.48 2.38 7.98
N GLN A 101 8.35 1.50 8.46
CA GLN A 101 8.63 0.22 7.81
C GLN A 101 7.45 -0.73 7.94
N ILE A 102 6.80 -0.79 9.10
CA ILE A 102 5.57 -1.57 9.31
C ILE A 102 4.44 -1.03 8.42
N GLN A 103 4.30 0.28 8.33
CA GLN A 103 3.30 0.95 7.47
C GLN A 103 3.51 0.65 5.98
N VAL A 104 4.74 0.77 5.49
CA VAL A 104 5.10 0.41 4.10
C VAL A 104 4.84 -1.08 3.85
N GLU A 105 5.19 -1.94 4.79
CA GLU A 105 5.02 -3.38 4.63
C GLU A 105 3.54 -3.79 4.67
N GLY A 106 2.73 -3.21 5.55
CA GLY A 106 1.28 -3.42 5.59
C GLY A 106 0.62 -2.93 4.30
N PHE A 107 1.04 -1.78 3.78
CA PHE A 107 0.58 -1.27 2.49
C PHE A 107 0.97 -2.20 1.33
N ARG A 108 2.19 -2.74 1.34
CA ARG A 108 2.63 -3.74 0.36
C ARG A 108 1.79 -5.01 0.41
N VAL A 109 1.42 -5.52 1.59
CA VAL A 109 0.50 -6.66 1.72
C VAL A 109 -0.85 -6.35 1.07
N LEU A 110 -1.40 -5.16 1.32
CA LEU A 110 -2.64 -4.71 0.68
C LEU A 110 -2.50 -4.64 -0.85
N MET A 111 -1.39 -4.10 -1.37
CA MET A 111 -1.14 -4.07 -2.81
C MET A 111 -1.00 -5.47 -3.41
N CYS A 112 -0.36 -6.41 -2.71
CA CYS A 112 -0.31 -7.82 -3.11
C CYS A 112 -1.71 -8.42 -3.21
N ALA A 113 -2.58 -8.18 -2.24
CA ALA A 113 -3.96 -8.64 -2.28
C ALA A 113 -4.72 -8.06 -3.49
N ILE A 114 -4.68 -6.74 -3.68
CA ILE A 114 -5.36 -6.05 -4.80
C ILE A 114 -4.87 -6.57 -6.16
N HIS A 115 -3.57 -6.83 -6.29
CA HIS A 115 -2.97 -7.27 -7.56
C HIS A 115 -2.89 -8.80 -7.68
N SER A 116 -3.51 -9.55 -6.77
CA SER A 116 -3.46 -11.02 -6.75
C SER A 116 -2.02 -11.58 -6.82
N THR A 117 -1.09 -10.85 -6.22
CA THR A 117 0.33 -11.22 -6.17
C THR A 117 0.57 -12.05 -4.92
N PRO A 118 1.22 -13.23 -5.01
CA PRO A 118 1.51 -14.04 -3.85
C PRO A 118 2.35 -13.28 -2.81
N PHE A 119 2.04 -13.47 -1.53
CA PHE A 119 2.82 -12.97 -0.41
C PHE A 119 2.85 -14.00 0.72
N ALA A 120 3.83 -13.86 1.61
CA ALA A 120 3.91 -14.64 2.84
C ALA A 120 3.71 -13.71 4.03
N ILE A 121 2.95 -14.18 5.02
CA ILE A 121 2.88 -13.55 6.34
C ILE A 121 3.84 -14.36 7.23
N ALA A 122 4.86 -13.70 7.77
CA ALA A 122 5.75 -14.31 8.74
C ALA A 122 5.00 -14.47 10.09
N ILE A 123 5.47 -15.37 10.96
CA ILE A 123 4.79 -15.70 12.24
C ILE A 123 4.79 -14.48 13.18
N ASP A 124 5.82 -13.64 13.11
CA ASP A 124 5.96 -12.35 13.78
C ASP A 124 5.27 -11.19 13.01
N GLY A 125 4.66 -11.46 11.85
CA GLY A 125 4.04 -10.47 10.98
C GLY A 125 2.64 -10.02 11.40
N ILE A 126 2.25 -10.18 12.67
CA ILE A 126 0.91 -9.81 13.17
C ILE A 126 0.70 -8.29 13.05
N GLU A 127 1.69 -7.49 13.43
CA GLU A 127 1.63 -6.02 13.35
C GLU A 127 1.46 -5.55 11.90
N VAL A 128 2.15 -6.21 10.96
CA VAL A 128 2.02 -5.95 9.51
C VAL A 128 0.61 -6.31 9.03
N LEU A 129 0.03 -7.41 9.50
CA LEU A 129 -1.32 -7.83 9.12
C LEU A 129 -2.40 -6.91 9.71
N ASP A 130 -2.24 -6.48 10.96
CA ASP A 130 -3.11 -5.49 11.60
C ASP A 130 -3.08 -4.17 10.83
N THR A 131 -1.87 -3.69 10.52
CA THR A 131 -1.66 -2.51 9.69
C THR A 131 -2.30 -2.66 8.31
N ALA A 132 -2.10 -3.78 7.62
CA ALA A 132 -2.74 -4.04 6.34
C ALA A 132 -4.27 -4.03 6.44
N THR A 133 -4.83 -4.51 7.55
CA THR A 133 -6.28 -4.52 7.81
C THR A 133 -6.81 -3.11 8.01
N ILE A 134 -6.13 -2.28 8.80
CA ILE A 134 -6.47 -0.86 8.99
C ILE A 134 -6.44 -0.11 7.65
N LEU A 135 -5.37 -0.29 6.88
CA LEU A 135 -5.23 0.32 5.55
C LEU A 135 -6.32 -0.18 4.60
N ALA A 136 -6.69 -1.45 4.66
CA ALA A 136 -7.76 -2.01 3.82
C ALA A 136 -9.13 -1.46 4.21
N ASP A 137 -9.41 -1.17 5.47
CA ASP A 137 -10.65 -0.49 5.86
C ASP A 137 -10.67 0.95 5.32
N TYR A 138 -9.59 1.69 5.54
CA TYR A 138 -9.43 3.07 5.05
C TYR A 138 -9.58 3.17 3.53
N TYR A 139 -8.82 2.36 2.77
CA TYR A 139 -8.90 2.29 1.31
C TYR A 139 -10.08 1.45 0.80
N ARG A 140 -11.00 1.02 1.66
CA ARG A 140 -12.25 0.31 1.29
C ARG A 140 -11.99 -0.93 0.41
N ALA A 141 -11.01 -1.73 0.83
CA ALA A 141 -10.48 -2.93 0.17
C ALA A 141 -10.46 -4.17 1.08
N LEU A 142 -11.11 -4.15 2.25
CA LEU A 142 -11.23 -5.30 3.16
C LEU A 142 -11.63 -6.62 2.48
N PRO A 143 -12.61 -6.65 1.54
CA PRO A 143 -13.02 -7.91 0.92
C PRO A 143 -11.87 -8.63 0.20
N ILE A 144 -11.05 -7.90 -0.56
CA ILE A 144 -9.94 -8.53 -1.29
C ILE A 144 -8.82 -8.97 -0.36
N LEU A 145 -8.53 -8.18 0.69
CA LEU A 145 -7.53 -8.56 1.68
C LEU A 145 -7.95 -9.83 2.43
N SER A 146 -9.20 -9.92 2.86
CA SER A 146 -9.75 -11.08 3.57
C SER A 146 -9.63 -12.37 2.74
N ILE A 147 -9.95 -12.30 1.44
CA ILE A 147 -9.81 -13.43 0.51
C ILE A 147 -8.33 -13.83 0.38
N ALA A 148 -7.44 -12.86 0.17
CA ALA A 148 -6.02 -13.15 -0.03
C ALA A 148 -5.36 -13.75 1.23
N VAL A 149 -5.65 -13.20 2.41
CA VAL A 149 -5.20 -13.73 3.70
C VAL A 149 -5.73 -15.15 3.90
N SER A 150 -7.02 -15.39 3.66
CA SER A 150 -7.60 -16.74 3.75
C SER A 150 -6.84 -17.73 2.86
N ALA A 151 -6.57 -17.37 1.61
CA ALA A 151 -5.82 -18.21 0.68
C ALA A 151 -4.40 -18.51 1.17
N VAL A 152 -3.70 -17.52 1.73
CA VAL A 152 -2.36 -17.70 2.31
C VAL A 152 -2.41 -18.66 3.51
N LEU A 153 -3.39 -18.50 4.40
CA LEU A 153 -3.55 -19.36 5.58
C LEU A 153 -3.85 -20.81 5.20
N PHE A 154 -4.76 -21.05 4.24
CA PHE A 154 -5.09 -22.40 3.78
C PHE A 154 -3.96 -23.06 2.97
N SER A 155 -3.07 -22.27 2.37
CA SER A 155 -1.91 -22.80 1.63
C SER A 155 -0.74 -23.19 2.55
N ARG A 156 -0.84 -22.93 3.86
CA ARG A 156 0.17 -23.21 4.89
C ARG A 156 -0.39 -24.20 5.93
N PRO A 157 -0.40 -25.51 5.66
CA PRO A 157 -0.96 -26.50 6.60
C PRO A 157 -0.34 -26.44 8.00
N ASP A 158 0.96 -26.12 8.08
CA ASP A 158 1.72 -26.01 9.34
C ASP A 158 1.15 -24.95 10.29
N PHE A 159 0.62 -23.85 9.74
CA PHE A 159 0.06 -22.74 10.52
C PHE A 159 -1.23 -23.13 11.24
N LEU A 160 -2.05 -24.02 10.65
CA LEU A 160 -3.28 -24.51 11.28
C LEU A 160 -3.00 -25.42 12.48
N PHE A 161 -1.92 -26.20 12.44
CA PHE A 161 -1.50 -27.04 13.56
C PHE A 161 -0.95 -26.22 14.73
N GLU A 162 -0.30 -25.09 14.46
CA GLU A 162 0.25 -24.20 15.50
C GLU A 162 -0.85 -23.39 16.22
N ILE A 163 -1.90 -22.94 15.52
CA ILE A 163 -3.06 -22.30 16.19
C ILE A 163 -3.71 -23.26 17.20
N GLN A 164 -3.86 -24.53 16.84
CA GLN A 164 -4.42 -25.55 17.73
C GLN A 164 -3.52 -25.84 18.94
N SER A 165 -2.21 -25.74 18.78
CA SER A 165 -1.24 -25.92 19.86
C SER A 165 -1.33 -24.79 20.91
N ILE A 166 -1.44 -23.53 20.47
CA ILE A 166 -1.54 -22.37 21.35
C ILE A 166 -2.88 -22.36 22.12
N ALA A 167 -3.98 -22.72 21.46
CA ALA A 167 -5.31 -22.79 22.08
C ALA A 167 -5.45 -23.91 23.13
N CYS A 168 -4.60 -24.94 23.09
CA CYS A 168 -4.60 -26.04 24.06
C CYS A 168 -3.57 -25.88 25.18
N ALA A 169 -2.74 -24.83 25.16
CA ALA A 169 -1.71 -24.55 26.16
C ALA A 169 -2.18 -23.55 27.24
N SER A 170 -3.48 -23.23 27.29
CA SER A 170 -4.10 -22.36 28.32
C SER A 170 -4.94 -23.15 29.32
#